data_AF-A0A3S4AZX9-F1
#
_entry.id   AF-A0A3S4AZX9-F1
#
_cell.length_a   1.000
_cell.length_b   1.000
_cell.length_c   1.000
_cell.angle_alpha   90.00
_cell.angle_beta   90.00
_cell.angle_gamma   90.00
#
_symmetry.space_group_name_H-M   'P 1'
#
loop_
_entity.id
_entity.type
_entity.pdbx_description
1 polymer ?
#
loop_
_entity_poly.entity_id
_entity_poly.type
_entity_poly.pdbx_seq_one_letter_code
_entity_poly.pdbx_strand_id
1 'polypeptide(L)'
;MIDVIGLRRLGDYRLELAFSDGTIGVRDFSFVRQKSGPMAEPLKDPAYFARVIIHDGALTWPNGYDWDPIALHDEMQAAGLLRPIAAAE
;
A
#
# COMPACT_ATOMS: atom_id res chain seq x y z
N MET A 1 -11.31 2.10 -13.17
CA MET A 1 -10.20 1.24 -12.72
C MET A 1 -9.32 2.12 -11.86
N ILE A 2 -9.04 1.69 -10.62
CA ILE A 2 -8.23 2.44 -9.67
C ILE A 2 -6.85 1.79 -9.63
N ASP A 3 -5.81 2.62 -9.78
CA ASP A 3 -4.40 2.21 -9.73
C ASP A 3 -3.70 2.99 -8.62
N VAL A 4 -2.71 2.38 -7.98
CA VAL A 4 -1.73 3.10 -7.16
C VAL A 4 -0.75 3.79 -8.10
N ILE A 5 -0.70 5.12 -8.05
CA ILE A 5 0.16 5.96 -8.89
C ILE A 5 1.27 6.65 -8.10
N GLY A 6 1.21 6.60 -6.77
CA GLY A 6 2.24 7.15 -5.89
C GLY A 6 2.44 6.31 -4.64
N LEU A 7 3.70 6.19 -4.22
CA LEU A 7 4.12 5.36 -3.09
C LEU A 7 5.25 6.04 -2.34
N ARG A 8 5.03 6.34 -1.06
CA ARG A 8 6.04 6.85 -0.14
C ARG A 8 6.10 5.95 1.11
N ARG A 9 7.29 5.42 1.41
CA ARG A 9 7.53 4.63 2.63
C ARG A 9 7.73 5.57 3.80
N LEU A 10 6.93 5.43 4.85
CA LEU A 10 7.02 6.26 6.06
C LEU A 10 7.77 5.57 7.22
N GLY A 11 8.20 4.32 7.01
CA GLY A 11 8.77 3.48 8.06
C GLY A 11 7.71 2.69 8.83
N ASP A 12 8.14 1.68 9.59
CA ASP A 12 7.29 0.85 10.44
C ASP A 12 6.05 0.27 9.72
N TYR A 13 6.22 -0.26 8.51
CA TYR A 13 5.13 -0.80 7.67
C TYR A 13 4.09 0.21 7.20
N ARG A 14 4.32 1.51 7.35
CA ARG A 14 3.40 2.54 6.88
C ARG A 14 3.77 3.01 5.49
N LEU A 15 2.79 3.02 4.59
CA LEU A 15 2.90 3.53 3.24
C LEU A 15 1.89 4.66 3.06
N GLU A 16 2.34 5.79 2.50
CA GLU A 16 1.46 6.78 1.91
C GLU A 16 1.28 6.45 0.43
N LEU A 17 0.02 6.36 0.01
CA LEU A 17 -0.40 5.88 -1.30
C LEU A 17 -1.23 6.95 -1.97
N ALA A 18 -0.91 7.27 -3.22
CA ALA A 18 -1.74 8.09 -4.09
C ALA A 18 -2.40 7.21 -5.15
N PHE A 19 -3.70 7.42 -5.36
CA PHE A 19 -4.52 6.66 -6.29
C PHE A 19 -4.89 7.49 -7.53
N SER A 20 -5.21 6.80 -8.62
CA SER A 20 -5.51 7.42 -9.92
C SER A 20 -6.78 8.29 -9.95
N ASP A 21 -7.63 8.22 -8.92
CA ASP A 21 -8.81 9.09 -8.74
C ASP A 21 -8.49 10.43 -8.06
N GLY A 22 -7.21 10.69 -7.77
CA GLY A 22 -6.78 11.93 -7.12
C GLY A 22 -6.90 11.89 -5.60
N THR A 23 -7.06 10.72 -4.98
CA THR A 23 -7.00 10.54 -3.53
C THR A 23 -5.62 10.12 -3.04
N ILE A 24 -5.32 10.44 -1.78
CA ILE A 24 -4.10 10.07 -1.08
C ILE A 24 -4.40 9.68 0.36
N GLY A 25 -3.68 8.71 0.90
CA GLY A 25 -3.85 8.29 2.29
C GLY A 25 -2.68 7.49 2.83
N VAL A 26 -2.64 7.32 4.16
CA VAL A 26 -1.63 6.50 4.84
C VAL A 26 -2.28 5.20 5.32
N ARG A 27 -1.67 4.07 4.99
CA ARG A 27 -2.06 2.75 5.48
C ARG A 27 -0.94 2.10 6.26
N ASP A 28 -1.27 1.55 7.42
CA ASP A 28 -0.37 0.73 8.23
C ASP A 28 -0.54 -0.75 7.86
N PHE A 29 0.53 -1.36 7.37
CA PHE A 29 0.58 -2.76 6.97
C PHE A 29 1.13 -3.67 8.07
N SER A 30 1.24 -3.21 9.31
CA SER A 30 1.76 -3.98 10.45
C SER A 30 1.10 -5.35 10.65
N PHE A 31 -0.12 -5.55 10.17
CA PHE A 31 -0.83 -6.83 10.20
C PHE A 31 -0.14 -7.93 9.37
N VAL A 32 0.75 -7.59 8.43
CA VAL A 32 1.55 -8.58 7.68
C VAL A 32 2.39 -9.46 8.61
N ARG A 33 2.76 -8.95 9.80
CA ARG A 33 3.43 -9.72 10.86
C ARG A 33 2.61 -10.90 11.35
N GLN A 34 1.28 -10.82 11.25
CA GLN A 34 0.34 -11.86 11.66
C GLN A 34 -0.05 -12.79 10.51
N LYS A 35 0.31 -12.46 9.25
CA LYS A 35 0.04 -13.33 8.11
C LYS A 35 0.93 -14.58 8.14
N SER A 36 0.38 -15.69 7.67
CA SER A 36 1.06 -16.96 7.53
C SER A 36 1.18 -17.33 6.06
N GLY A 37 2.22 -18.10 5.72
CA GLY A 37 2.44 -18.62 4.37
C GLY A 37 3.75 -18.10 3.75
N PRO A 38 4.31 -18.85 2.78
CA PRO A 38 5.65 -18.63 2.26
C PRO A 38 5.84 -17.26 1.60
N MET A 39 4.79 -16.69 1.01
CA MET A 39 4.88 -15.37 0.37
C MET A 39 4.74 -14.20 1.36
N ALA A 40 4.10 -14.42 2.51
CA ALA A 40 3.96 -13.41 3.55
C ALA A 40 5.15 -13.37 4.50
N GLU A 41 5.89 -14.47 4.64
CA GLU A 41 7.01 -14.58 5.57
C GLU A 41 8.10 -13.50 5.36
N PRO A 42 8.56 -13.22 4.12
CA PRO A 42 9.53 -12.16 3.89
C PRO A 42 9.01 -10.76 4.25
N LEU A 43 7.69 -10.54 4.14
CA LEU A 43 7.08 -9.25 4.46
C LEU A 43 7.11 -8.94 5.96
N LYS A 44 7.51 -9.87 6.82
CA LYS A 44 7.67 -9.65 8.27
C LYS A 44 8.99 -8.97 8.63
N ASP A 45 9.93 -8.86 7.69
CA ASP A 45 11.14 -8.06 7.83
C ASP A 45 10.86 -6.63 7.31
N PRO A 46 11.00 -5.58 8.14
CA PRO A 46 10.78 -4.20 7.70
C PRO A 46 11.67 -3.79 6.51
N ALA A 47 12.90 -4.31 6.45
CA ALA A 47 13.84 -4.01 5.38
C ALA A 47 13.44 -4.68 4.06
N TYR A 48 12.83 -5.85 4.12
CA TYR A 48 12.23 -6.49 2.94
C TYR A 48 10.94 -5.79 2.54
N PHE A 49 10.07 -5.46 3.50
CA PHE A 49 8.81 -4.76 3.26
C PHE A 49 9.03 -3.41 2.56
N ALA A 50 10.09 -2.67 2.93
CA ALA A 50 10.44 -1.40 2.30
C ALA A 50 10.77 -1.50 0.80
N ARG A 51 11.02 -2.71 0.27
CA ARG A 51 11.31 -2.97 -1.15
C ARG A 51 10.07 -2.98 -2.04
N VAL A 52 8.87 -2.73 -1.49
CA VAL A 52 7.63 -2.55 -2.25
C VAL A 52 7.83 -1.61 -3.43
N ILE A 53 7.32 -1.94 -4.61
CA ILE A 53 7.29 -1.09 -5.80
C ILE A 53 5.85 -0.99 -6.31
N ILE A 54 5.61 -0.08 -7.25
CA ILE A 54 4.40 -0.09 -8.05
C ILE A 54 4.70 -0.87 -9.34
N HIS A 55 3.92 -1.90 -9.63
CA HIS A 55 4.00 -2.67 -10.87
C HIS A 55 2.58 -2.87 -11.41
N ASP A 56 2.32 -2.44 -12.65
CA ASP A 56 0.99 -2.47 -13.27
C ASP A 56 -0.13 -1.90 -12.37
N GLY A 57 0.15 -0.80 -11.67
CA GLY A 57 -0.80 -0.13 -10.79
C GLY A 57 -0.99 -0.78 -9.41
N ALA A 58 -0.39 -1.94 -9.14
CA ALA A 58 -0.47 -2.63 -7.86
C ALA A 58 0.78 -2.39 -7.00
N LEU A 59 0.64 -2.53 -5.67
CA LEU A 59 1.81 -2.64 -4.80
C LEU A 59 2.38 -4.05 -4.93
N THR A 60 3.67 -4.17 -5.25
CA THR A 60 4.31 -5.47 -5.49
C THR A 60 5.65 -5.57 -4.79
N TRP A 61 5.95 -6.74 -4.21
CA TRP A 61 7.21 -7.05 -3.55
C TRP A 61 8.11 -7.94 -4.43
N PRO A 62 9.42 -8.03 -4.13
CA PRO A 62 10.36 -8.80 -4.96
C PRO A 62 10.03 -10.29 -5.15
N ASN A 63 9.25 -10.89 -4.26
CA ASN A 63 8.77 -12.27 -4.38
C ASN A 63 7.48 -12.41 -5.22
N GLY A 64 6.99 -11.33 -5.83
CA GLY A 64 5.75 -11.30 -6.60
C GLY A 64 4.49 -11.22 -5.73
N TYR A 65 4.61 -11.05 -4.41
CA TYR A 65 3.45 -10.76 -3.58
C TYR A 65 2.91 -9.38 -3.95
N ASP A 66 1.64 -9.30 -4.27
CA ASP A 66 0.98 -8.07 -4.66
C ASP A 66 -0.25 -7.76 -3.81
N TRP A 67 -0.64 -6.49 -3.83
CA TRP A 67 -1.91 -6.01 -3.31
C TRP A 67 -2.70 -5.37 -4.44
N ASP A 68 -3.89 -5.92 -4.67
CA ASP A 68 -4.84 -5.39 -5.64
C ASP A 68 -5.17 -3.92 -5.31
N PRO A 69 -5.01 -3.00 -6.28
CA PRO A 69 -5.16 -1.58 -6.03
C PRO A 69 -6.61 -1.18 -5.74
N ILE A 70 -7.60 -1.89 -6.29
CA ILE A 70 -9.02 -1.60 -6.07
C ILE A 70 -9.41 -2.00 -4.65
N ALA A 71 -9.07 -3.23 -4.24
CA ALA A 71 -9.35 -3.71 -2.89
C ALA A 71 -8.66 -2.84 -1.82
N LEU A 72 -7.42 -2.43 -2.08
CA LEU A 72 -6.68 -1.54 -1.19
C LEU A 72 -7.33 -0.15 -1.10
N HIS A 73 -7.74 0.41 -2.24
CA HIS A 73 -8.45 1.68 -2.28
C HIS A 73 -9.77 1.62 -1.50
N ASP A 74 -10.62 0.64 -1.79
CA ASP A 74 -11.94 0.49 -1.17
C ASP A 74 -11.82 0.30 0.35
N GLU A 75 -10.84 -0.48 0.80
CA GLU A 75 -10.52 -0.64 2.23
C GLU A 75 -10.14 0.69 2.88
N MET A 76 -9.25 1.46 2.23
CA MET A 76 -8.80 2.76 2.75
C MET A 76 -9.92 3.80 2.73
N GLN A 77 -10.78 3.78 1.71
CA GLN A 77 -11.94 4.67 1.61
C GLN A 77 -12.96 4.38 2.71
N ALA A 78 -13.31 3.10 2.91
CA ALA A 78 -14.24 2.67 3.95
C ALA A 78 -13.71 2.99 5.36
N ALA A 79 -12.38 2.95 5.54
CA ALA A 79 -11.72 3.31 6.79
C ALA A 79 -11.54 4.83 6.98
N GLY A 80 -11.94 5.68 6.02
CA GLY A 80 -11.78 7.13 6.09
C GLY A 80 -10.32 7.60 6.04
N LEU A 81 -9.42 6.81 5.45
CA LEU A 81 -7.98 7.10 5.36
C LEU A 81 -7.61 7.95 4.14
N LEU A 82 -8.52 8.06 3.17
CA LEU A 82 -8.30 8.78 1.92
C LEU A 82 -8.79 10.23 2.02
N ARG A 83 -7.99 11.14 1.48
CA ARG A 83 -8.33 12.55 1.27
C ARG A 83 -8.01 12.96 -0.16
N PRO A 84 -8.68 13.97 -0.73
CA PRO A 84 -8.29 14.54 -2.01
C PRO A 84 -6.87 15.11 -1.95
N ILE A 85 -6.07 14.91 -3.00
CA ILE A 85 -4.73 15.50 -3.12
C ILE A 85 -4.82 17.05 -3.16
N ALA A 86 -5.89 17.58 -3.76
CA ALA A 86 -6.14 19.03 -3.87
C ALA A 86 -6.50 19.73 -2.54
N ALA A 87 -6.61 19.00 -1.42
CA ALA A 87 -6.94 19.59 -0.11
C ALA A 87 -5.75 20.27 0.60
N ALA A 88 -4.75 20.75 -0.17
CA ALA A 88 -3.64 21.54 0.33
C ALA A 88 -3.56 22.84 -0.49
N GLU A 89 -4.51 23.75 -0.23
CA GLU A 89 -4.39 25.18 -0.50
C GLU A 89 -4.46 25.93 0.84
#